data_AF-A0A8H7M790-F1
#
_entry.id   AF-A0A8H7M790-F1
#
_cell.length_a   1.000
_cell.length_b   1.000
_cell.length_c   1.000
_cell.angle_alpha   90.00
_cell.angle_beta   90.00
_cell.angle_gamma   90.00
#
_symmetry.space_group_name_H-M   'P 1'
#
loop_
_entity.id
_entity.type
_entity.pdbx_description
1 polymer ?
#
loop_
_entity_poly.entity_id
_entity_poly.type
_entity_poly.pdbx_seq_one_letter_code
_entity_poly.pdbx_strand_id
1 'polypeptide(L)'
;MQQKPNHESVKHPCKHPEADLVADTLAREWKEAKAALRMSKERMTRDKGTVPEYSIGEKVWLDGKNVELRTNSNKLDPKQLGPFEVLEKVSSHAYRLKLPETLKIHDVFYVGLLSRVHISPSQPFPERPPPETIEGEEEYEVEQIIDSKRQQGKWFYLIKWKGYGPEDNSWEPEELLEHSQEEIQRFNKSRLKKACDSAKSL
;
A
#
# COMPACT_ATOMS: atom_id res chain seq x y z
N MET A 1 -7.45 -43.32 -34.08
CA MET A 1 -6.60 -43.57 -32.90
C MET A 1 -5.40 -44.38 -33.36
N GLN A 2 -4.22 -43.79 -33.47
CA GLN A 2 -3.00 -44.55 -33.75
C GLN A 2 -2.10 -44.47 -32.51
N GLN A 3 -2.03 -45.58 -31.78
CA GLN A 3 -1.05 -45.75 -30.72
C GLN A 3 0.32 -45.85 -31.40
N LYS A 4 1.23 -44.91 -31.09
CA LYS A 4 2.62 -45.03 -31.52
C LYS A 4 3.23 -46.26 -30.83
N PRO A 5 4.00 -47.10 -31.53
CA PRO A 5 4.61 -48.27 -30.93
C PRO A 5 5.58 -47.84 -29.82
N ASN A 6 5.41 -48.42 -28.63
CA ASN A 6 6.38 -48.31 -27.54
C ASN A 6 7.70 -48.90 -28.03
N HIS A 7 8.66 -48.04 -28.35
CA HIS A 7 10.04 -48.44 -28.56
C HIS A 7 10.62 -48.76 -27.18
N GLU A 8 10.43 -49.99 -26.74
CA GLU A 8 11.05 -50.54 -25.54
C GLU A 8 12.57 -50.53 -25.78
N SER A 9 13.28 -49.60 -25.14
CA SER A 9 14.73 -49.49 -25.23
C SER A 9 15.37 -50.75 -24.68
N VAL A 10 15.68 -51.69 -25.56
CA VAL A 10 16.47 -52.89 -25.25
C VAL A 10 17.81 -52.40 -24.70
N LYS A 11 18.03 -52.59 -23.40
CA LYS A 11 19.31 -52.31 -22.74
C LYS A 11 20.35 -53.24 -23.35
N HIS A 12 21.22 -52.71 -24.20
CA HIS A 12 22.38 -53.44 -24.68
C HIS A 12 23.46 -53.29 -23.61
N PRO A 13 23.88 -54.37 -22.92
CA PRO A 13 24.89 -54.29 -21.88
C PRO A 13 26.21 -53.82 -22.50
N CYS A 14 26.83 -52.81 -21.89
CA CYS A 14 28.13 -52.34 -22.33
C CYS A 14 29.19 -53.41 -22.03
N LYS A 15 30.24 -53.51 -22.85
CA LYS A 15 31.32 -54.52 -22.69
C LYS A 15 32.12 -54.39 -21.38
N HIS A 16 31.85 -53.36 -20.58
CA HIS A 16 32.56 -53.06 -19.36
C HIS A 16 31.58 -53.03 -18.18
N PRO A 17 31.63 -54.02 -17.26
CA PRO A 17 30.65 -54.15 -16.19
C PRO A 17 30.66 -52.96 -15.23
N GLU A 18 31.81 -52.30 -15.08
CA GLU A 18 31.92 -51.08 -14.26
C GLU A 18 31.12 -49.90 -14.83
N ALA A 19 30.95 -49.83 -16.15
CA ALA A 19 30.16 -48.77 -16.79
C ALA A 19 28.65 -48.97 -16.56
N ASP A 20 28.19 -50.22 -16.55
CA ASP A 20 26.80 -50.55 -16.24
C ASP A 20 26.49 -50.27 -14.76
N LEU A 21 27.43 -50.55 -13.84
CA LEU A 21 27.31 -50.20 -12.43
C LEU A 21 27.19 -48.68 -12.21
N VAL A 22 28.03 -47.88 -12.89
CA VAL A 22 27.96 -46.42 -12.82
C VAL A 22 26.66 -45.87 -13.42
N ALA A 23 26.16 -46.49 -14.50
CA ALA A 23 24.87 -46.11 -15.08
C ALA A 23 23.71 -46.38 -14.12
N ASP A 24 23.74 -47.51 -13.41
CA ASP A 24 22.73 -47.86 -12.40
C ASP A 24 22.81 -46.96 -11.16
N THR A 25 24.02 -46.56 -10.72
CA THR A 25 24.16 -45.59 -9.62
C THR A 25 23.61 -44.22 -10.01
N LEU A 26 23.94 -43.72 -11.20
CA LEU A 26 23.41 -42.45 -11.71
C LEU A 26 21.89 -42.49 -11.88
N ALA A 27 21.32 -43.61 -12.35
CA ALA A 27 19.88 -43.77 -12.47
C ALA A 27 19.18 -43.73 -11.10
N ARG A 28 19.79 -44.34 -10.08
CA ARG A 28 19.30 -44.30 -8.70
C ARG A 28 19.38 -42.88 -8.12
N GLU A 29 20.50 -42.20 -8.28
CA GLU A 29 20.69 -40.82 -7.83
C GLU A 29 19.70 -39.85 -8.52
N TRP A 30 19.48 -39.99 -9.83
CA TRP A 30 18.48 -39.22 -10.56
C TRP A 30 17.06 -39.45 -10.04
N LYS A 31 16.73 -40.70 -9.70
CA LYS A 31 15.43 -41.05 -9.12
C LYS A 31 15.24 -40.42 -7.74
N GLU A 32 16.29 -40.44 -6.91
CA GLU A 32 16.31 -39.79 -5.60
C GLU A 32 16.19 -38.27 -5.72
N ALA A 33 16.97 -37.63 -6.59
CA ALA A 33 16.92 -36.19 -6.85
C ALA A 33 15.54 -35.76 -7.38
N LYS A 34 14.95 -36.52 -8.30
CA LYS A 34 13.59 -36.27 -8.81
C LYS A 34 12.53 -36.44 -7.73
N ALA A 35 12.69 -37.43 -6.85
CA ALA A 35 11.80 -37.63 -5.72
C ALA A 35 11.91 -36.47 -4.71
N ALA A 36 13.13 -36.02 -4.39
CA ALA A 36 13.39 -34.89 -3.52
C ALA A 36 12.80 -33.59 -4.09
N LEU A 37 12.97 -33.33 -5.39
CA LEU A 37 12.39 -32.17 -6.06
C LEU A 37 10.86 -32.20 -6.00
N ARG A 38 10.25 -33.37 -6.20
CA ARG A 38 8.81 -33.57 -6.07
C ARG A 38 8.33 -33.30 -4.64
N MET A 39 9.00 -33.88 -3.64
CA MET A 39 8.65 -33.67 -2.23
C MET A 39 8.81 -32.20 -1.80
N SER A 40 9.83 -31.52 -2.30
CA SER A 40 10.02 -30.09 -2.07
C SER A 40 8.91 -29.26 -2.70
N LYS A 41 8.57 -29.52 -3.98
CA LYS A 41 7.44 -28.88 -4.67
C LYS A 41 6.13 -29.12 -3.91
N GLU A 42 5.90 -30.35 -3.43
CA GLU A 42 4.70 -30.71 -2.68
C GLU A 42 4.63 -29.96 -1.36
N ARG A 43 5.73 -29.88 -0.60
CA ARG A 43 5.82 -29.05 0.63
C ARG A 43 5.52 -27.59 0.33
N MET A 44 6.08 -27.02 -0.74
CA MET A 44 5.84 -25.63 -1.16
C MET A 44 4.40 -25.38 -1.61
N THR A 45 3.66 -26.40 -2.05
CA THR A 45 2.25 -26.29 -2.44
C THR A 45 1.27 -26.61 -1.31
N ARG A 46 1.71 -27.38 -0.29
CA ARG A 46 0.86 -27.86 0.80
C ARG A 46 0.49 -26.74 1.80
N ASP A 47 1.37 -25.75 1.94
CA ASP A 47 1.17 -24.55 2.77
C ASP A 47 0.61 -23.34 2.00
N LYS A 48 0.15 -23.54 0.76
CA LYS A 48 -0.58 -22.48 0.06
C LYS A 48 -1.97 -22.38 0.67
N GLY A 49 -2.09 -21.58 1.73
CA GLY A 49 -3.37 -21.16 2.28
C GLY A 49 -4.29 -20.65 1.17
N THR A 50 -5.60 -20.72 1.41
CA THR A 50 -6.62 -20.27 0.47
C THR A 50 -6.26 -18.88 -0.05
N VAL A 51 -6.14 -18.76 -1.36
CA VAL A 51 -5.84 -17.48 -2.00
C VAL A 51 -6.98 -16.50 -1.67
N PRO A 52 -6.67 -15.32 -1.09
CA PRO A 52 -7.70 -14.32 -0.83
C PRO A 52 -8.43 -13.92 -2.11
N GLU A 53 -9.76 -13.92 -2.05
CA GLU A 53 -10.62 -13.50 -3.14
C GLU A 53 -11.26 -12.15 -2.81
N TYR A 54 -11.30 -11.27 -3.81
CA TYR A 54 -11.83 -9.91 -3.71
C TYR A 54 -12.93 -9.72 -4.74
N SER A 55 -13.96 -8.96 -4.37
CA SER A 55 -15.06 -8.64 -5.27
C SER A 55 -14.76 -7.39 -6.08
N ILE A 56 -15.33 -7.29 -7.28
CA ILE A 56 -15.27 -6.05 -8.08
C ILE A 56 -15.97 -4.94 -7.30
N GLY A 57 -15.32 -3.78 -7.20
CA GLY A 57 -15.75 -2.64 -6.41
C GLY A 57 -15.35 -2.69 -4.92
N GLU A 58 -14.76 -3.80 -4.45
CA GLU A 58 -14.22 -3.87 -3.10
C GLU A 58 -13.01 -2.93 -2.96
N LYS A 59 -12.92 -2.21 -1.84
CA LYS A 59 -11.76 -1.38 -1.50
C LYS A 59 -10.68 -2.25 -0.86
N VAL A 60 -9.47 -2.22 -1.42
CA VAL A 60 -8.32 -3.00 -0.96
C VAL A 60 -7.11 -2.10 -0.76
N TRP A 61 -6.31 -2.40 0.26
CA TRP A 61 -4.99 -1.80 0.46
C TRP A 61 -3.95 -2.48 -0.42
N LEU A 62 -3.08 -1.68 -1.06
CA LEU A 62 -1.92 -2.17 -1.79
C LEU A 62 -0.65 -2.06 -0.92
N ASP A 63 0.09 -3.16 -0.75
CA ASP A 63 1.38 -3.17 -0.06
C ASP A 63 2.45 -2.45 -0.91
N GLY A 64 3.13 -1.47 -0.32
CA GLY A 64 4.12 -0.63 -0.96
C GLY A 64 5.48 -1.31 -1.21
N LYS A 65 5.71 -2.54 -0.73
CA LYS A 65 7.03 -3.23 -0.82
C LYS A 65 7.67 -3.27 -2.20
N ASN A 66 6.87 -3.29 -3.26
CA ASN A 66 7.33 -3.36 -4.66
C ASN A 66 6.78 -2.19 -5.51
N VAL A 67 6.42 -1.09 -4.86
CA VAL A 67 5.90 0.09 -5.55
C VAL A 67 6.94 1.19 -5.47
N GLU A 68 7.54 1.52 -6.61
CA GLU A 68 8.48 2.64 -6.70
C GLU A 68 7.70 3.95 -6.60
N LEU A 69 7.72 4.55 -5.41
CA LEU A 69 7.17 5.88 -5.17
C LEU A 69 8.22 6.94 -5.56
N ARG A 70 7.76 8.15 -5.87
CA ARG A 70 8.64 9.29 -6.24
C ARG A 70 9.48 9.84 -5.07
N THR A 71 9.35 9.22 -3.90
CA THR A 71 10.06 9.55 -2.67
C THR A 71 11.47 8.96 -2.70
N ASN A 72 12.46 9.71 -2.21
CA ASN A 72 13.88 9.31 -2.26
C ASN A 72 14.27 8.29 -1.17
N SER A 73 13.32 7.72 -0.42
CA SER A 73 13.64 6.85 0.71
C SER A 73 12.54 5.83 1.05
N ASN A 74 12.85 4.55 0.87
CA ASN A 74 12.00 3.40 1.26
C ASN A 74 11.55 3.41 2.74
N LYS A 75 12.23 4.18 3.62
CA LYS A 75 11.88 4.29 5.05
C LYS A 75 10.70 5.22 5.31
N LEU A 76 10.52 6.24 4.47
CA LEU A 76 9.43 7.21 4.58
C LEU A 76 8.23 6.85 3.71
N ASP A 77 8.38 5.84 2.87
CA ASP A 77 7.32 5.37 2.00
C ASP A 77 6.20 4.72 2.80
N PRO A 78 4.93 5.03 2.50
CA PRO A 78 3.80 4.37 3.12
C PRO A 78 3.88 2.85 2.88
N LYS A 79 3.79 2.07 3.95
CA LYS A 79 3.75 0.59 3.85
C LYS A 79 2.51 0.09 3.12
N GLN A 80 1.40 0.83 3.24
CA GLN A 80 0.15 0.54 2.56
C GLN A 80 -0.30 1.79 1.81
N LEU A 81 -0.58 1.62 0.53
CA LEU A 81 -1.06 2.64 -0.39
C LEU A 81 -2.53 2.42 -0.63
N GLY A 82 -3.30 3.49 -0.43
CA GLY A 82 -4.72 3.66 -0.77
C GLY A 82 -5.68 2.50 -0.44
N PRO A 83 -6.90 2.78 0.02
CA PRO A 83 -7.99 1.89 -0.35
C PRO A 83 -8.30 2.11 -1.84
N PHE A 84 -7.79 1.24 -2.71
CA PHE A 84 -8.09 1.27 -4.14
C PHE A 84 -9.24 0.34 -4.48
N GLU A 85 -10.05 0.72 -5.47
CA GLU A 85 -11.18 -0.09 -5.93
C GLU A 85 -10.70 -1.19 -6.87
N VAL A 86 -11.15 -2.42 -6.66
CA VAL A 86 -10.91 -3.53 -7.58
C VAL A 86 -11.79 -3.35 -8.83
N LEU A 87 -11.18 -3.18 -10.00
CA LEU A 87 -11.89 -3.03 -11.28
C LEU A 87 -12.26 -4.39 -11.87
N GLU A 88 -11.31 -5.31 -11.91
CA GLU A 88 -11.50 -6.64 -12.49
C GLU A 88 -10.54 -7.68 -11.91
N LYS A 89 -10.95 -8.94 -11.98
CA LYS A 89 -10.09 -10.10 -11.69
C LYS A 89 -9.44 -10.56 -12.99
N VAL A 90 -8.19 -10.14 -13.21
CA VAL A 90 -7.41 -10.49 -14.41
C VAL A 90 -7.04 -11.98 -14.41
N SER A 91 -6.72 -12.55 -13.25
CA SER A 91 -6.41 -13.97 -13.11
C SER A 91 -6.76 -14.50 -11.72
N SER A 92 -6.53 -15.80 -11.49
CA SER A 92 -6.71 -16.42 -10.16
C SER A 92 -5.89 -15.75 -9.06
N HIS A 93 -4.79 -15.07 -9.41
CA HIS A 93 -3.88 -14.43 -8.46
C HIS A 93 -3.59 -12.97 -8.78
N ALA A 94 -4.29 -12.35 -9.73
CA ALA A 94 -4.04 -10.96 -10.11
C ALA A 94 -5.33 -10.18 -10.32
N TYR A 95 -5.37 -8.98 -9.76
CA TYR A 95 -6.50 -8.05 -9.86
C TYR A 95 -6.02 -6.71 -10.42
N ARG A 96 -6.89 -6.06 -11.21
CA ARG A 96 -6.68 -4.70 -11.68
C ARG A 96 -7.32 -3.73 -10.70
N LEU A 97 -6.58 -2.70 -10.29
CA LEU A 97 -7.03 -1.67 -9.37
C LEU A 97 -7.26 -0.34 -10.08
N LYS A 98 -8.20 0.46 -9.57
CA LYS A 98 -8.40 1.85 -9.98
C LYS A 98 -7.35 2.73 -9.31
N LEU A 99 -6.23 2.93 -9.98
CA LEU A 99 -5.16 3.81 -9.51
C LEU A 99 -5.38 5.25 -9.97
N PRO A 100 -4.96 6.26 -9.17
CA PRO A 100 -4.93 7.64 -9.61
C PRO A 100 -3.86 7.85 -10.70
N GLU A 101 -4.13 8.73 -11.66
CA GLU A 101 -3.24 9.01 -12.80
C GLU A 101 -1.87 9.59 -12.38
N THR A 102 -1.79 10.14 -11.15
CA THR A 102 -0.55 10.62 -10.55
C THR A 102 0.43 9.49 -10.24
N LEU A 103 -0.07 8.27 -10.00
CA LEU A 103 0.74 7.07 -9.76
C LEU A 103 1.03 6.37 -11.09
N LYS A 104 2.24 6.59 -11.61
CA LYS A 104 2.73 5.99 -12.87
C LYS A 104 3.20 4.53 -12.69
N ILE A 105 2.37 3.70 -12.09
CA ILE A 105 2.65 2.28 -11.85
C ILE A 105 1.63 1.42 -12.59
N HIS A 106 1.98 0.16 -12.86
CA HIS A 106 1.02 -0.78 -13.46
C HIS A 106 -0.16 -1.01 -12.52
N ASP A 107 -1.36 -1.13 -13.08
CA ASP A 107 -2.63 -1.25 -12.36
C ASP A 107 -2.99 -2.69 -11.97
N VAL A 108 -2.22 -3.69 -12.44
CA VAL A 108 -2.43 -5.11 -12.17
C VAL A 108 -1.48 -5.61 -11.09
N PHE A 109 -2.03 -6.13 -9.99
CA PHE A 109 -1.26 -6.57 -8.82
C PHE A 109 -1.56 -8.01 -8.42
N TYR A 110 -0.54 -8.67 -7.86
CA TYR A 110 -0.66 -10.00 -7.25
C TYR A 110 -1.45 -9.94 -5.94
N VAL A 111 -2.34 -10.92 -5.72
CA VAL A 111 -3.19 -11.05 -4.52
C VAL A 111 -2.46 -10.94 -3.18
N GLY A 112 -1.21 -11.39 -3.08
CA GLY A 112 -0.43 -11.29 -1.85
C GLY A 112 0.06 -9.87 -1.53
N LEU A 113 -0.06 -8.93 -2.47
CA LEU A 113 0.17 -7.50 -2.25
C LEU A 113 -1.13 -6.77 -1.89
N LEU A 114 -2.27 -7.44 -1.92
CA LEU A 114 -3.57 -6.86 -1.60
C LEU A 114 -3.96 -7.25 -0.17
N SER A 115 -4.51 -6.29 0.57
CA SER A 115 -5.03 -6.52 1.91
C SER A 115 -6.46 -5.97 1.99
N ARG A 116 -7.36 -6.71 2.63
CA ARG A 116 -8.73 -6.22 2.83
C ARG A 116 -8.70 -4.98 3.71
N VAL A 117 -9.50 -3.99 3.33
CA VAL A 117 -9.68 -2.79 4.13
C VAL A 117 -10.55 -3.16 5.34
N HIS A 118 -9.95 -3.20 6.52
CA HIS A 118 -10.69 -3.33 7.77
C HIS A 118 -11.20 -1.95 8.20
N ILE A 119 -12.42 -1.63 7.81
CA ILE A 119 -13.14 -0.47 8.34
C ILE A 119 -13.79 -0.91 9.65
N SER A 120 -13.18 -0.56 10.78
CA SER A 120 -13.84 -0.73 12.07
C SER A 120 -15.03 0.22 12.14
N PRO A 121 -16.25 -0.22 12.50
CA PRO A 121 -17.40 0.69 12.64
C PRO A 121 -17.16 1.84 13.63
N SER A 122 -16.24 1.64 14.57
CA SER A 122 -15.78 2.64 15.55
C SER A 122 -14.71 3.61 15.03
N GLN A 123 -14.07 3.29 13.91
CA GLN A 123 -13.09 4.13 13.22
C GLN A 123 -13.33 4.01 11.71
N PRO A 124 -14.41 4.64 11.20
CA PRO A 124 -14.57 4.78 9.76
C PRO A 124 -13.34 5.50 9.20
N PHE A 125 -13.02 5.26 7.93
CA PHE A 125 -12.09 6.16 7.24
C PHE A 125 -12.64 7.57 7.37
N PRO A 126 -11.84 8.55 7.82
CA PRO A 126 -12.28 9.92 7.75
C PRO A 126 -12.58 10.20 6.27
N GLU A 127 -13.83 10.53 5.97
CA GLU A 127 -14.19 11.09 4.67
C GLU A 127 -13.46 12.42 4.58
N ARG A 128 -12.31 12.40 3.92
CA ARG A 128 -11.53 13.62 3.67
C ARG A 128 -12.30 14.43 2.64
N PRO A 129 -12.69 15.68 2.95
CA PRO A 129 -13.32 16.52 1.96
C PRO A 129 -12.33 16.74 0.80
N PRO A 130 -12.80 16.64 -0.46
CA PRO A 130 -11.98 16.98 -1.61
C PRO A 130 -11.56 18.45 -1.52
N PRO A 131 -10.38 18.84 -2.03
CA PRO A 131 -10.02 20.24 -2.13
C PRO A 131 -11.02 20.99 -3.00
N GLU A 132 -11.36 22.21 -2.61
CA GLU A 132 -12.16 23.12 -3.42
C GLU A 132 -11.24 23.82 -4.42
N THR A 133 -11.63 23.86 -5.69
CA THR A 133 -10.85 24.60 -6.70
C THR A 133 -11.36 26.03 -6.77
N ILE A 134 -10.63 26.97 -6.17
CA ILE A 134 -10.91 28.41 -6.22
C ILE A 134 -9.82 29.06 -7.08
N GLU A 135 -10.23 29.79 -8.12
CA GLU A 135 -9.34 30.45 -9.09
C GLU A 135 -8.29 29.53 -9.77
N GLY A 136 -8.49 28.21 -9.73
CA GLY A 136 -7.57 27.22 -10.30
C GLY A 136 -6.54 26.67 -9.32
N GLU A 137 -6.57 27.11 -8.06
CA GLU A 137 -5.77 26.57 -6.96
C GLU A 137 -6.62 25.68 -6.04
N GLU A 138 -6.01 24.66 -5.46
CA GLU A 138 -6.66 23.74 -4.52
C GLU A 138 -6.63 24.33 -3.10
N GLU A 139 -7.81 24.69 -2.59
CA GLU A 139 -8.00 25.20 -1.23
C GLU A 139 -8.66 24.16 -0.31
N TYR A 140 -8.30 24.20 0.97
CA TYR A 140 -8.79 23.30 2.00
C TYR A 140 -9.51 24.09 3.10
N GLU A 141 -10.66 23.60 3.57
CA GLU A 141 -11.42 24.29 4.61
C GLU A 141 -10.73 24.20 5.98
N VAL A 142 -10.55 25.35 6.63
CA VAL A 142 -9.99 25.46 7.98
C VAL A 142 -11.06 25.13 9.01
N GLU A 143 -10.81 24.12 9.85
CA GLU A 143 -11.69 23.77 10.98
C GLU A 143 -11.42 24.69 12.18
N GLN A 144 -10.15 24.89 12.50
CA GLN A 144 -9.74 25.68 13.66
C GLN A 144 -8.26 26.08 13.59
N ILE A 145 -7.90 27.23 14.16
CA ILE A 145 -6.51 27.57 14.46
C ILE A 145 -6.12 27.05 15.85
N ILE A 146 -5.09 26.22 15.90
CA ILE A 146 -4.59 25.58 17.12
C ILE A 146 -3.58 26.47 17.83
N ASP A 147 -2.66 27.05 17.07
CA ASP A 147 -1.55 27.84 17.62
C ASP A 147 -1.09 28.92 16.64
N SER A 148 -0.27 29.85 17.13
CA SER A 148 0.32 30.94 16.35
C SER A 148 1.77 31.17 16.77
N LYS A 149 2.67 31.33 15.80
CA LYS A 149 4.07 31.68 16.05
C LYS A 149 4.51 32.81 15.13
N ARG A 150 5.56 33.52 15.54
CA ARG A 150 6.18 34.57 14.73
C ARG A 150 7.57 34.12 14.29
N GLN A 151 7.83 34.15 12.98
CA GLN A 151 9.11 33.76 12.39
C GLN A 151 9.52 34.79 11.33
N GLN A 152 10.76 35.29 11.43
CA GLN A 152 11.30 36.32 10.51
C GLN A 152 10.37 37.54 10.31
N GLY A 153 9.67 37.94 11.38
CA GLY A 153 8.75 39.08 11.36
C GLY A 153 7.32 38.76 10.89
N LYS A 154 7.09 37.60 10.26
CA LYS A 154 5.78 37.14 9.76
C LYS A 154 5.04 36.23 10.76
N TRP A 155 3.72 36.21 10.70
CA TRP A 155 2.86 35.31 11.47
C TRP A 155 2.62 34.00 10.72
N PHE A 156 2.69 32.91 11.48
CA PHE A 156 2.30 31.57 11.04
C PHE A 156 1.27 31.02 12.01
N TYR A 157 0.26 30.37 11.46
CA TYR A 157 -0.82 29.75 12.21
C TYR A 157 -0.79 28.24 12.00
N LEU A 158 -0.94 27.48 13.09
CA LEU A 158 -1.07 26.03 13.03
C LEU A 158 -2.54 25.69 12.76
N ILE A 159 -2.81 25.17 11.58
CA ILE A 159 -4.17 24.95 11.08
C ILE A 159 -4.61 23.52 11.38
N LYS A 160 -5.80 23.39 11.96
CA LYS A 160 -6.59 22.17 11.98
C LYS A 160 -7.46 22.18 10.73
N TRP A 161 -7.19 21.26 9.80
CA TRP A 161 -7.99 21.12 8.58
C TRP A 161 -9.26 20.30 8.83
N LYS A 162 -10.37 20.72 8.22
CA LYS A 162 -11.67 20.08 8.43
C LYS A 162 -11.70 18.67 7.84
N GLY A 163 -12.01 17.69 8.69
CA GLY A 163 -12.06 16.28 8.26
C GLY A 163 -10.69 15.60 8.16
N TYR A 164 -9.61 16.26 8.57
CA TYR A 164 -8.27 15.68 8.64
C TYR A 164 -7.88 15.42 10.09
N GLY A 165 -6.88 14.57 10.33
CA GLY A 165 -6.40 14.26 11.69
C GLY A 165 -5.40 15.32 12.20
N PRO A 166 -5.02 15.30 13.49
CA PRO A 166 -3.97 16.19 14.01
C PRO A 166 -2.59 15.96 13.36
N GLU A 167 -2.37 14.81 12.74
CA GLU A 167 -1.18 14.46 11.96
C GLU A 167 -1.02 15.30 10.69
N ASP A 168 -2.13 15.81 10.14
CA ASP A 168 -2.14 16.62 8.92
C ASP A 168 -2.06 18.13 9.21
N ASN A 169 -1.96 18.53 10.48
CA ASN A 169 -1.88 19.95 10.85
C ASN A 169 -0.60 20.58 10.28
N SER A 170 -0.74 21.72 9.61
CA SER A 170 0.37 22.44 8.98
C SER A 170 0.48 23.88 9.48
N TRP A 171 1.68 24.45 9.36
CA TRP A 171 1.95 25.85 9.69
C TRP A 171 1.82 26.70 8.43
N GLU A 172 0.71 27.42 8.30
CA GLU A 172 0.46 28.29 7.16
C GLU A 172 0.77 29.76 7.51
N PRO A 173 1.36 30.54 6.59
CA PRO A 173 1.52 31.98 6.75
C PRO A 173 0.15 32.68 6.73
N GLU A 174 0.03 33.79 7.46
CA GLU A 174 -1.19 34.62 7.48
C GLU A 174 -1.65 35.05 6.08
N GLU A 175 -0.69 35.22 5.17
CA GLU A 175 -0.87 35.62 3.77
C GLU A 175 -1.67 34.58 2.94
N LEU A 176 -1.63 33.28 3.30
CA LEU A 176 -2.38 32.22 2.61
C LEU A 176 -3.77 31.98 3.23
N LEU A 177 -4.12 32.70 4.29
CA LEU A 177 -5.36 32.50 5.04
C LEU A 177 -6.37 33.63 4.78
N GLU A 178 -6.35 34.22 3.58
CA GLU A 178 -7.25 35.32 3.18
C GLU A 178 -8.73 34.94 3.34
N HIS A 179 -9.08 33.69 3.04
CA HIS A 179 -10.45 33.17 3.17
C HIS A 179 -10.81 32.69 4.59
N SER A 180 -9.84 32.65 5.52
CA SER A 180 -9.99 32.15 6.89
C SER A 180 -9.79 33.24 7.97
N GLN A 181 -9.97 34.50 7.61
CA GLN A 181 -9.77 35.65 8.52
C GLN A 181 -10.68 35.62 9.75
N GLU A 182 -11.89 35.07 9.63
CA GLU A 182 -12.81 34.93 10.76
C GLU A 182 -12.23 34.01 11.85
N GLU A 183 -11.59 32.91 11.45
CA GLU A 183 -10.96 31.96 12.38
C GLU A 183 -9.73 32.57 13.05
N ILE A 184 -8.95 33.39 12.33
CA ILE A 184 -7.84 34.18 12.90
C ILE A 184 -8.35 35.12 13.98
N GLN A 185 -9.40 35.89 13.68
CA GLN A 185 -10.00 36.81 14.64
C GLN A 185 -10.55 36.08 15.87
N ARG A 186 -11.22 34.94 15.67
CA ARG A 186 -11.77 34.11 16.74
C ARG A 186 -10.67 33.58 17.65
N PHE A 187 -9.60 33.04 17.06
CA PHE A 187 -8.43 32.56 17.78
C PHE A 187 -7.79 33.69 18.61
N ASN A 188 -7.51 34.83 17.99
CA ASN A 188 -6.88 35.98 18.65
C ASN A 188 -7.73 36.50 19.81
N LYS A 189 -9.05 36.63 19.64
CA LYS A 189 -9.98 37.01 20.72
C LYS A 189 -9.93 36.01 21.89
N SER A 190 -9.94 34.71 21.59
CA SER A 190 -9.88 33.67 22.62
C SER A 190 -8.57 33.69 23.40
N ARG A 191 -7.44 33.94 22.72
CA ARG A 191 -6.11 34.04 23.30
C ARG A 191 -5.99 35.25 24.22
N LEU A 192 -6.49 36.41 23.79
CA LEU A 192 -6.52 37.64 24.59
C LEU A 192 -7.37 37.46 25.85
N LYS A 193 -8.52 36.79 25.74
CA LYS A 193 -9.38 36.49 26.89
C LYS A 193 -8.66 35.60 27.91
N LYS A 194 -8.04 34.50 27.46
CA LYS A 194 -7.25 33.62 28.34
C LYS A 194 -6.12 34.37 29.04
N ALA A 195 -5.40 35.24 28.32
CA ALA A 195 -4.34 36.05 28.91
C ALA A 195 -4.88 37.03 29.98
N CYS A 196 -6.02 37.67 29.73
CA CYS A 196 -6.68 38.56 30.68
C CYS A 196 -7.18 37.81 31.92
N ASP A 197 -7.74 36.62 31.74
CA ASP A 197 -8.25 35.79 32.83
C ASP A 197 -7.10 35.24 33.70
N SER A 198 -5.98 34.82 33.08
CA SER A 198 -4.75 34.45 33.79
C SER A 198 -4.15 35.60 34.59
N ALA A 199 -4.20 36.83 34.09
CA ALA A 199 -3.71 38.02 34.79
C ALA A 199 -4.59 38.45 35.98
N LYS A 200 -5.88 38.06 36.00
CA LYS A 200 -6.81 38.34 37.12
C LYS A 200 -6.78 37.29 38.23
N SER A 201 -6.17 36.14 37.98
CA SER A 201 -6.05 35.02 38.94
C SER A 201 -4.76 35.04 39.75
N LEU A 202 -3.91 36.06 39.55
CA LEU A 202 -2.67 36.34 40.31
C LEU A 202 -2.91 37.50 41.27
#